data_AF-A0A3D3JLJ1-F1
#
_entry.id   AF-A0A3D3JLJ1-F1
#
_cell.length_a   1.000
_cell.length_b   1.000
_cell.length_c   1.000
_cell.angle_alpha   90.00
_cell.angle_beta   90.00
_cell.angle_gamma   90.00
#
_symmetry.space_group_name_H-M   'P 1'
#
loop_
_entity.id
_entity.type
_entity.pdbx_description
1 polymer ?
#
loop_
_entity_poly.entity_id
_entity_poly.type
_entity_poly.pdbx_seq_one_letter_code
_entity_poly.pdbx_strand_id
1 'polypeptide(L)'
;YGVNAATGKQLWSKSFKSSDINAADPVLYNGKIFLTSTTRDGELIELSGTSTSSKWKNRNMRTYLNAGVVIGDYLYGADGTTWGDNTVRCINMETGVTEWTKNSIPCPSITAANAKLIILSLTGDLYIAEASPSHFMQLAKAKVITGTCLTVPVLANRSLYVRNSRGTLYKLQMSEMVIETQPLAVNFAGSDLEFSWPAKGNFALESTDALGQ
;
A
#
# COMPACT_ATOMS: atom_id res chain seq x y z
N TYR A 1 16.53 15.01 -11.33
CA TYR A 1 16.97 16.33 -10.83
C TYR A 1 15.92 16.83 -9.84
N GLY A 2 16.27 17.76 -8.96
CA GLY A 2 15.30 18.51 -8.17
C GLY A 2 15.23 19.94 -8.65
N VAL A 3 14.04 20.54 -8.63
CA VAL A 3 13.80 21.93 -9.04
C VAL A 3 13.13 22.72 -7.94
N ASN A 4 13.36 24.02 -7.91
CA ASN A 4 12.59 24.94 -7.09
C ASN A 4 11.15 25.01 -7.62
N ALA A 5 10.17 24.75 -6.77
CA ALA A 5 8.77 24.63 -7.18
C ALA A 5 8.18 25.93 -7.77
N ALA A 6 8.64 27.11 -7.32
CA ALA A 6 8.13 28.40 -7.79
C ALA A 6 8.77 28.87 -9.09
N THR A 7 10.04 28.55 -9.30
CA THR A 7 10.85 29.13 -10.40
C THR A 7 11.25 28.12 -11.47
N GLY A 8 11.11 26.82 -11.20
CA GLY A 8 11.63 25.76 -12.06
C GLY A 8 13.16 25.65 -12.10
N LYS A 9 13.89 26.50 -11.36
CA LYS A 9 15.36 26.48 -11.33
C LYS A 9 15.86 25.15 -10.76
N GLN A 10 16.76 24.49 -11.49
CA GLN A 10 17.41 23.27 -11.01
C GLN A 10 18.21 23.54 -9.73
N LEU A 11 17.96 22.72 -8.70
CA LEU A 11 18.66 22.77 -7.41
C LEU A 11 19.77 21.73 -7.31
N TRP A 12 19.54 20.53 -7.86
CA TRP A 12 20.51 19.44 -7.89
C TRP A 12 20.19 18.47 -9.03
N SER A 13 21.20 17.69 -9.42
CA SER A 13 21.06 16.64 -10.41
C SER A 13 21.88 15.42 -10.02
N LYS A 14 21.33 14.23 -10.27
CA LYS A 14 22.03 12.96 -10.15
C LYS A 14 21.81 12.20 -11.45
N SER A 15 22.88 11.64 -12.01
CA SER A 15 22.77 10.71 -13.13
C SER A 15 22.19 9.40 -12.63
N PHE A 16 21.11 8.94 -13.25
CA PHE A 16 20.48 7.66 -12.97
C PHE A 16 20.18 6.99 -14.30
N LYS A 17 20.92 5.92 -14.63
CA LYS A 17 20.70 5.17 -15.86
C LYS A 17 19.40 4.37 -15.68
N SER A 18 18.52 4.38 -16.67
CA SER A 18 17.29 3.58 -16.67
C SER A 18 17.18 2.79 -17.99
N SER A 19 16.08 2.05 -18.15
CA SER A 19 15.65 1.48 -19.42
C SER A 19 14.95 2.54 -20.28
N ASP A 20 14.50 2.18 -21.48
CA ASP A 20 13.67 3.05 -22.32
C ASP A 20 12.37 3.48 -21.62
N ILE A 21 11.93 2.71 -20.62
CA ILE A 21 10.78 3.02 -19.79
C ILE A 21 11.26 3.34 -18.37
N ASN A 22 10.97 4.57 -17.95
CA ASN A 22 11.26 5.10 -16.63
C ASN A 22 10.01 5.79 -16.07
N ALA A 23 8.96 5.00 -15.82
CA ALA A 23 7.63 5.50 -15.47
C ALA A 23 7.37 5.56 -13.97
N ALA A 24 8.15 4.84 -13.16
CA ALA A 24 8.01 4.86 -11.71
C ALA A 24 8.49 6.20 -11.13
N ASP A 25 7.59 6.88 -10.43
CA ASP A 25 7.92 8.08 -9.69
C ASP A 25 8.93 7.77 -8.57
N PRO A 26 9.81 8.72 -8.21
CA PRO A 26 10.64 8.61 -7.01
C PRO A 26 9.79 8.43 -5.75
N VAL A 27 10.19 7.52 -4.87
CA VAL A 27 9.52 7.28 -3.58
C VAL A 27 10.21 8.08 -2.49
N LEU A 28 9.45 8.81 -1.67
CA LEU A 28 9.97 9.54 -0.52
C LEU A 28 9.90 8.69 0.76
N TYR A 29 10.95 8.73 1.57
CA TYR A 29 11.01 8.04 2.85
C TYR A 29 11.94 8.79 3.81
N ASN A 30 11.44 9.32 4.93
CA ASN A 30 12.24 9.98 5.97
C ASN A 30 13.27 10.98 5.42
N GLY A 31 12.82 11.89 4.54
CA GLY A 31 13.64 12.92 3.88
C GLY A 31 14.58 12.40 2.78
N LYS A 32 14.55 11.10 2.50
CA LYS A 32 15.35 10.41 1.47
C LYS A 32 14.48 10.10 0.26
N ILE A 33 15.14 9.81 -0.86
CA ILE A 33 14.50 9.56 -2.15
C ILE A 33 14.95 8.19 -2.65
N PHE A 34 14.03 7.27 -2.84
CA PHE A 34 14.30 6.00 -3.49
C PHE A 34 14.03 6.11 -4.99
N LEU A 35 15.03 5.75 -5.78
CA LEU A 35 15.00 5.72 -7.23
C LEU A 35 15.15 4.28 -7.70
N THR A 36 14.38 3.88 -8.71
CA THR A 36 14.41 2.51 -9.23
C THR A 36 14.17 2.48 -10.72
N SER A 37 14.64 1.39 -11.35
CA SER A 37 14.38 1.02 -12.73
C SER A 37 14.37 -0.50 -12.83
N THR A 38 13.66 -1.05 -13.81
CA THR A 38 13.63 -2.50 -14.04
C THR A 38 14.99 -3.09 -14.42
N THR A 39 15.84 -2.28 -15.05
CA THR A 39 17.12 -2.73 -15.60
C THR A 39 18.32 -2.40 -14.71
N ARG A 40 18.12 -1.70 -13.59
CA ARG A 40 19.19 -1.26 -12.69
C ARG A 40 18.83 -1.54 -11.24
N ASP A 41 19.77 -1.25 -10.37
CA ASP A 41 19.57 -1.33 -8.94
C ASP A 41 18.68 -0.17 -8.50
N GLY A 42 17.78 -0.46 -7.57
CA GLY A 42 17.15 0.56 -6.76
C GLY A 42 18.17 1.19 -5.83
N GLU A 43 18.07 2.50 -5.60
CA GLU A 43 19.00 3.27 -4.80
C GLU A 43 18.23 4.24 -3.91
N LEU A 44 18.42 4.13 -2.59
CA LEU A 44 17.96 5.16 -1.65
C LEU A 44 19.06 6.22 -1.52
N ILE A 45 18.71 7.45 -1.84
CA ILE A 45 19.61 8.60 -1.76
C ILE A 45 19.17 9.59 -0.71
N GLU A 46 20.14 10.25 -0.10
CA GLU A 46 19.94 11.40 0.78
C GLU A 46 20.55 12.65 0.15
N LEU A 47 19.84 13.77 0.29
CA LEU A 47 20.30 15.07 -0.16
C LEU A 47 21.07 15.77 0.96
N SER A 48 22.21 16.37 0.62
CA SER A 48 22.93 17.32 1.47
C SER A 48 23.23 18.56 0.65
N GLY A 49 22.40 19.59 0.82
CA GLY A 49 22.40 20.77 -0.04
C GLY A 49 22.13 20.40 -1.51
N THR A 50 23.12 20.61 -2.37
CA THR A 50 23.05 20.28 -3.80
C THR A 50 23.64 18.90 -4.14
N SER A 51 24.23 18.22 -3.15
CA SER A 51 24.87 16.91 -3.31
C SER A 51 23.92 15.76 -2.97
N THR A 52 24.17 14.59 -3.54
CA THR A 52 23.43 13.35 -3.25
C THR A 52 24.39 12.27 -2.73
N SER A 53 24.02 11.56 -1.67
CA SER A 53 24.75 10.39 -1.18
C SER A 53 23.89 9.13 -1.25
N SER A 54 24.50 7.98 -1.55
CA SER A 54 23.79 6.70 -1.54
C SER A 54 23.76 6.14 -0.11
N LYS A 55 22.59 5.70 0.36
CA LYS A 55 22.45 4.99 1.64
C LYS A 55 22.52 3.50 1.46
N TRP A 56 21.84 2.99 0.43
CA TRP A 56 21.98 1.62 -0.02
C TRP A 56 21.59 1.53 -1.50
N LYS A 57 22.06 0.47 -2.14
CA LYS A 57 21.80 0.17 -3.54
C LYS A 57 21.75 -1.33 -3.78
N ASN A 58 20.67 -1.85 -4.36
CA ASN A 58 20.50 -3.28 -4.61
C ASN A 58 19.38 -3.54 -5.64
N ARG A 59 19.11 -4.82 -5.96
CA ARG A 59 18.08 -5.23 -6.92
C ARG A 59 16.81 -5.78 -6.26
N ASN A 60 16.55 -5.40 -5.02
CA ASN A 60 15.47 -5.98 -4.23
C ASN A 60 14.08 -5.43 -4.61
N MET A 61 14.03 -4.25 -5.24
CA MET A 61 12.81 -3.69 -5.81
C MET A 61 13.13 -3.04 -7.16
N ARG A 62 12.55 -3.56 -8.24
CA ARG A 62 12.76 -3.11 -9.63
C ARG A 62 11.43 -2.71 -10.26
N THR A 63 10.93 -1.56 -9.84
CA THR A 63 9.62 -1.07 -10.24
C THR A 63 9.59 -0.58 -11.70
N TYR A 64 8.54 -0.98 -12.43
CA TYR A 64 8.34 -0.61 -13.84
C TYR A 64 7.38 0.57 -14.04
N LEU A 65 6.26 0.58 -13.32
CA LEU A 65 5.16 1.53 -13.53
C LEU A 65 4.82 2.32 -12.26
N ASN A 66 4.09 1.73 -11.31
CA ASN A 66 3.68 2.43 -10.10
C ASN A 66 4.71 2.28 -8.99
N ALA A 67 5.09 3.39 -8.37
CA ALA A 67 6.12 3.49 -7.33
C ALA A 67 5.89 2.62 -6.07
N GLY A 68 4.68 2.07 -5.88
CA GLY A 68 4.29 1.36 -4.68
C GLY A 68 3.82 2.29 -3.57
N VAL A 69 3.75 1.77 -2.35
CA VAL A 69 3.30 2.51 -1.16
C VAL A 69 4.25 2.30 0.02
N VAL A 70 4.61 3.38 0.69
CA VAL A 70 5.40 3.35 1.93
C VAL A 70 4.43 3.40 3.12
N ILE A 71 4.54 2.43 4.04
CA ILE A 71 3.77 2.39 5.29
C ILE A 71 4.77 2.04 6.40
N GLY A 72 4.93 2.97 7.36
CA GLY A 72 6.03 2.89 8.31
C GLY A 72 7.37 2.89 7.58
N ASP A 73 8.24 1.93 7.92
CA ASP A 73 9.58 1.80 7.36
C ASP A 73 9.65 0.83 6.17
N TYR A 74 8.51 0.47 5.59
CA TYR A 74 8.41 -0.55 4.56
C TYR A 74 7.79 -0.03 3.26
N LEU A 75 8.40 -0.39 2.13
CA LEU A 75 7.86 -0.17 0.80
C LEU A 75 7.24 -1.45 0.27
N TYR A 76 5.95 -1.36 -0.08
CA TYR A 76 5.20 -2.41 -0.75
C TYR A 76 5.04 -2.04 -2.23
N GLY A 77 5.61 -2.86 -3.10
CA GLY A 77 5.71 -2.52 -4.52
C GLY A 77 5.68 -3.74 -5.42
N ALA A 78 5.36 -3.49 -6.68
CA ALA A 78 5.58 -4.46 -7.75
C ALA A 78 7.05 -4.47 -8.14
N ASP A 79 7.63 -5.66 -8.23
CA ASP A 79 8.96 -5.90 -8.78
C ASP A 79 8.83 -6.71 -10.07
N GLY A 80 9.35 -6.13 -11.16
CA GLY A 80 9.27 -6.69 -12.49
C GLY A 80 8.57 -5.78 -13.49
N THR A 81 8.17 -6.35 -14.63
CA THR A 81 7.56 -5.64 -15.77
C THR A 81 6.19 -6.21 -16.10
N THR A 82 5.47 -5.60 -17.05
CA THR A 82 4.22 -6.18 -17.57
C THR A 82 4.42 -7.48 -18.36
N TRP A 83 5.66 -7.86 -18.68
CA TRP A 83 6.01 -9.01 -19.51
C TRP A 83 6.69 -10.14 -18.75
N GLY A 84 7.05 -9.93 -17.48
CA GLY A 84 7.83 -10.89 -16.70
C GLY A 84 8.19 -10.35 -15.32
N ASP A 85 8.57 -11.26 -14.43
CA ASP A 85 8.75 -11.02 -13.00
C ASP A 85 7.43 -10.51 -12.37
N ASN A 86 6.55 -11.45 -12.01
CA ASN A 86 5.20 -11.17 -11.53
C ASN A 86 5.17 -11.21 -9.99
N THR A 87 5.93 -10.31 -9.36
CA THR A 87 6.10 -10.32 -7.91
C THR A 87 5.63 -9.04 -7.25
N VAL A 88 5.04 -9.20 -6.06
CA VAL A 88 4.81 -8.12 -5.11
C VAL A 88 5.80 -8.32 -3.97
N ARG A 89 6.49 -7.27 -3.54
CA ARG A 89 7.51 -7.35 -2.49
C ARG A 89 7.24 -6.33 -1.39
N CYS A 90 7.70 -6.68 -0.20
CA CYS A 90 7.94 -5.75 0.89
C CYS A 90 9.44 -5.62 1.08
N ILE A 91 9.95 -4.40 1.03
CA ILE A 91 11.33 -4.10 1.40
C ILE A 91 11.37 -3.17 2.61
N ASN A 92 12.35 -3.36 3.47
CA ASN A 92 12.69 -2.42 4.52
C ASN A 92 13.42 -1.23 3.87
N MET A 93 12.87 -0.03 4.02
CA MET A 93 13.40 1.18 3.39
C MET A 93 14.67 1.70 4.09
N GLU A 94 14.88 1.37 5.36
CA GLU A 94 16.11 1.73 6.06
C GLU A 94 17.31 0.91 5.57
N THR A 95 17.14 -0.41 5.42
CA THR A 95 18.23 -1.34 5.11
C THR A 95 18.31 -1.74 3.63
N GLY A 96 17.20 -1.58 2.89
CA GLY A 96 17.05 -2.06 1.52
C GLY A 96 16.81 -3.57 1.42
N VAL A 97 16.63 -4.29 2.53
CA VAL A 97 16.44 -5.75 2.56
C VAL A 97 15.00 -6.13 2.17
N THR A 98 14.85 -7.21 1.40
CA THR A 98 13.53 -7.80 1.13
C THR A 98 13.04 -8.57 2.35
N GLU A 99 11.89 -8.16 2.89
CA GLU A 99 11.24 -8.87 4.00
C GLU A 99 10.45 -10.07 3.49
N TRP A 100 9.71 -9.88 2.40
CA TRP A 100 9.04 -10.99 1.71
C TRP A 100 8.82 -10.70 0.24
N THR A 101 8.64 -11.79 -0.51
CA THR A 101 8.27 -11.77 -1.93
C THR A 101 7.07 -12.67 -2.15
N LYS A 102 6.01 -12.11 -2.72
CA LYS A 102 4.84 -12.85 -3.19
C LYS A 102 4.92 -13.02 -4.70
N ASN A 103 5.08 -14.25 -5.13
CA ASN A 103 5.10 -14.64 -6.55
C ASN A 103 3.69 -14.76 -7.13
N SER A 104 3.64 -14.79 -8.46
CA SER A 104 2.45 -15.08 -9.28
C SER A 104 1.32 -14.06 -9.13
N ILE A 105 1.67 -12.80 -8.81
CA ILE A 105 0.75 -11.67 -8.90
C ILE A 105 1.33 -10.74 -9.97
N PRO A 106 0.90 -10.87 -11.24
CA PRO A 106 1.26 -9.91 -12.27
C PRO A 106 0.64 -8.58 -11.87
N CYS A 107 1.41 -7.69 -11.26
CA CYS A 107 0.91 -6.48 -10.64
C CYS A 107 1.63 -5.26 -11.24
N PRO A 108 0.89 -4.36 -11.89
CA PRO A 108 1.44 -3.07 -12.29
C PRO A 108 1.21 -1.97 -11.25
N SER A 109 0.31 -2.17 -10.28
CA SER A 109 -0.15 -1.09 -9.41
C SER A 109 -0.67 -1.52 -8.03
N ILE A 110 -0.25 -0.77 -7.01
CA ILE A 110 -0.62 -0.97 -5.60
C ILE A 110 -1.01 0.38 -4.99
N THR A 111 -2.05 0.39 -4.17
CA THR A 111 -2.32 1.48 -3.22
C THR A 111 -2.58 0.89 -1.83
N ALA A 112 -2.85 1.72 -0.84
CA ALA A 112 -3.21 1.26 0.48
C ALA A 112 -4.22 2.16 1.18
N ALA A 113 -4.99 1.56 2.08
CA ALA A 113 -5.86 2.26 3.01
C ALA A 113 -6.04 1.42 4.28
N ASN A 114 -6.08 2.07 5.45
CA ASN A 114 -6.30 1.41 6.74
C ASN A 114 -5.40 0.17 6.97
N ALA A 115 -4.09 0.35 6.78
CA ALA A 115 -3.08 -0.70 6.87
C ALA A 115 -3.30 -1.92 5.95
N LYS A 116 -4.09 -1.77 4.88
CA LYS A 116 -4.32 -2.82 3.87
C LYS A 116 -3.78 -2.38 2.52
N LEU A 117 -3.08 -3.30 1.87
CA LEU A 117 -2.67 -3.20 0.48
C LEU A 117 -3.88 -3.51 -0.39
N ILE A 118 -4.10 -2.65 -1.38
CA ILE A 118 -5.10 -2.80 -2.43
C ILE A 118 -4.32 -2.96 -3.74
N ILE A 119 -4.29 -4.19 -4.24
CA ILE A 119 -3.43 -4.60 -5.35
C ILE A 119 -4.32 -4.95 -6.53
N LEU A 120 -4.18 -4.23 -7.63
CA LEU A 120 -4.86 -4.56 -8.88
C LEU A 120 -3.86 -5.27 -9.80
N SER A 121 -4.17 -6.50 -10.18
CA SER A 121 -3.35 -7.24 -11.13
C SER A 121 -3.49 -6.69 -12.55
N LEU A 122 -2.52 -7.01 -13.41
CA LEU A 122 -2.50 -6.68 -14.83
C LEU A 122 -3.77 -7.17 -15.55
N THR A 123 -4.36 -8.28 -15.07
CA THR A 123 -5.52 -8.93 -15.66
C THR A 123 -6.84 -8.49 -15.02
N GLY A 124 -6.83 -7.63 -14.00
CA GLY A 124 -8.04 -7.12 -13.33
C GLY A 124 -8.54 -7.97 -12.15
N ASP A 125 -7.66 -8.77 -11.56
CA ASP A 125 -7.88 -9.42 -10.27
C ASP A 125 -7.49 -8.43 -9.15
N LEU A 126 -8.44 -8.15 -8.25
CA LEU A 126 -8.23 -7.30 -7.08
C LEU A 126 -7.87 -8.16 -5.88
N TYR A 127 -6.76 -7.85 -5.22
CA TYR A 127 -6.35 -8.46 -3.98
C TYR A 127 -6.39 -7.42 -2.86
N ILE A 128 -6.88 -7.84 -1.70
CA ILE A 128 -6.74 -7.12 -0.44
C ILE A 128 -5.81 -7.94 0.44
N ALA A 129 -4.76 -7.32 0.97
CA ALA A 129 -3.81 -7.95 1.87
C ALA A 129 -3.48 -7.02 3.04
N GLU A 130 -3.05 -7.54 4.18
CA GLU A 130 -2.50 -6.67 5.22
C GLU A 130 -1.16 -6.09 4.77
N ALA A 131 -0.89 -4.83 5.12
CA ALA A 131 0.40 -4.18 4.98
C ALA A 131 1.32 -4.60 6.14
N SER A 132 1.63 -5.90 6.22
CA SER A 132 2.52 -6.47 7.22
C SER A 132 3.91 -6.68 6.64
N PRO A 133 4.99 -6.31 7.36
CA PRO A 133 6.34 -6.65 6.95
C PRO A 133 6.71 -8.11 7.22
N SER A 134 5.97 -8.84 8.07
CA SER A 134 6.38 -10.19 8.45
C SER A 134 6.17 -11.23 7.35
N HIS A 135 5.09 -11.10 6.58
CA HIS A 135 4.76 -11.94 5.43
C HIS A 135 3.58 -11.34 4.65
N PHE A 136 3.37 -11.83 3.43
CA PHE A 136 2.18 -11.50 2.65
C PHE A 136 0.95 -12.25 3.18
N MET A 137 -0.03 -11.52 3.71
CA MET A 137 -1.29 -12.09 4.19
C MET A 137 -2.47 -11.60 3.35
N GLN A 138 -2.95 -12.45 2.43
CA GLN A 138 -4.13 -12.16 1.61
C GLN A 138 -5.41 -12.28 2.44
N LEU A 139 -6.22 -11.22 2.44
CA LEU A 139 -7.54 -11.17 3.08
C LEU A 139 -8.66 -11.50 2.09
N ALA A 140 -8.55 -11.00 0.85
CA ALA A 140 -9.55 -11.23 -0.18
C ALA A 140 -8.92 -11.22 -1.58
N LYS A 141 -9.58 -11.90 -2.52
CA LYS A 141 -9.29 -11.87 -3.95
C LYS A 141 -10.60 -11.94 -4.73
N ALA A 142 -10.77 -11.06 -5.71
CA ALA A 142 -11.92 -11.11 -6.62
C ALA A 142 -11.52 -10.69 -8.04
N LYS A 143 -12.18 -11.28 -9.04
CA LYS A 143 -12.12 -10.76 -10.41
C LYS A 143 -13.08 -9.58 -10.52
N VAL A 144 -12.55 -8.37 -10.66
CA VAL A 144 -13.38 -7.16 -10.63
C VAL A 144 -13.52 -6.50 -12.00
N ILE A 145 -12.54 -6.69 -12.90
CA ILE A 145 -12.57 -6.13 -14.24
C ILE A 145 -11.79 -7.03 -15.21
N THR A 146 -12.06 -6.94 -16.50
CA THR A 146 -11.35 -7.68 -17.55
C THR A 146 -10.56 -6.74 -18.46
N GLY A 147 -9.55 -7.27 -19.13
CA GLY A 147 -8.62 -6.51 -19.96
C GLY A 147 -7.40 -6.01 -19.17
N THR A 148 -6.51 -5.29 -19.85
CA THR A 148 -5.24 -4.83 -19.28
C THR A 148 -5.48 -3.69 -18.30
N CYS A 149 -5.07 -3.86 -17.05
CA CYS A 149 -5.21 -2.88 -15.99
C CYS A 149 -3.83 -2.38 -15.58
N LEU A 150 -3.49 -1.13 -15.88
CA LEU A 150 -2.20 -0.51 -15.51
C LEU A 150 -2.34 0.68 -14.55
N THR A 151 -3.57 1.08 -14.26
CA THR A 151 -3.85 2.26 -13.44
C THR A 151 -4.04 1.85 -11.99
N VAL A 152 -3.42 2.62 -11.11
CA VAL A 152 -3.57 2.47 -9.65
C VAL A 152 -5.05 2.57 -9.28
N PRO A 153 -5.60 1.60 -8.53
CA PRO A 153 -6.96 1.70 -8.02
C PRO A 153 -7.06 2.88 -7.05
N VAL A 154 -8.15 3.65 -7.11
CA VAL A 154 -8.32 4.85 -6.28
C VAL A 154 -9.46 4.63 -5.30
N LEU A 155 -9.19 4.84 -4.01
CA LEU A 155 -10.22 4.83 -2.97
C LEU A 155 -10.71 6.26 -2.75
N ALA A 156 -12.00 6.51 -3.00
CA ALA A 156 -12.62 7.81 -2.75
C ALA A 156 -14.11 7.62 -2.42
N ASN A 157 -14.64 8.40 -1.47
CA ASN A 157 -16.06 8.38 -1.12
C ASN A 157 -16.59 6.95 -0.87
N ARG A 158 -15.89 6.18 -0.04
CA ARG A 158 -16.23 4.79 0.33
C ARG A 158 -16.30 3.82 -0.87
N SER A 159 -15.68 4.18 -1.99
CA SER A 159 -15.73 3.41 -3.23
C SER A 159 -14.34 3.23 -3.80
N LEU A 160 -14.06 2.04 -4.32
CA LEU A 160 -12.85 1.75 -5.06
C LEU A 160 -13.12 1.89 -6.55
N TYR A 161 -12.33 2.71 -7.22
CA TYR A 161 -12.40 2.94 -8.65
C TYR A 161 -11.28 2.16 -9.34
N VAL A 162 -11.64 1.33 -10.30
CA VAL A 162 -10.71 0.51 -11.09
C VAL A 162 -10.98 0.69 -12.57
N ARG A 163 -9.93 0.82 -13.39
CA ARG A 163 -10.08 0.99 -14.84
C ARG A 163 -9.15 0.09 -15.65
N ASN A 164 -9.59 -0.23 -16.87
CA ASN A 164 -8.78 -0.95 -17.85
C ASN A 164 -8.34 -0.05 -19.01
N SER A 165 -7.48 -0.59 -19.89
CA SER A 165 -6.94 0.08 -21.08
C SER A 165 -7.99 0.39 -22.15
N ARG A 166 -9.17 -0.24 -22.11
CA ARG A 166 -10.28 0.05 -23.03
C ARG A 166 -11.11 1.26 -22.58
N GLY A 167 -10.78 1.88 -21.46
CA GLY A 167 -11.52 3.01 -20.90
C GLY A 167 -12.72 2.60 -20.05
N THR A 168 -12.92 1.32 -19.76
CA THR A 168 -13.94 0.88 -18.81
C THR A 168 -13.52 1.25 -17.40
N LEU A 169 -14.40 1.94 -16.66
CA LEU A 169 -14.22 2.32 -15.26
C LEU A 169 -15.32 1.67 -14.42
N TYR A 170 -14.95 0.89 -13.41
CA TYR A 170 -15.87 0.33 -12.42
C TYR A 170 -15.71 1.05 -11.09
N LYS A 171 -16.85 1.27 -10.44
CA LYS A 171 -16.97 1.72 -9.06
C LYS A 171 -17.40 0.53 -8.22
N LEU A 172 -16.54 0.08 -7.32
CA LEU A 172 -16.80 -1.00 -6.38
C LEU A 172 -17.14 -0.37 -5.03
N GLN A 173 -18.36 -0.60 -4.54
CA GLN A 173 -18.75 -0.11 -3.23
C GLN A 173 -18.05 -0.94 -2.15
N MET A 174 -17.35 -0.27 -1.24
CA MET A 174 -16.76 -0.96 -0.10
C MET A 174 -17.86 -1.21 0.94
N SER A 175 -17.86 -2.40 1.54
CA SER A 175 -18.83 -2.76 2.57
C SER A 175 -18.78 -1.79 3.73
N GLU A 176 -19.94 -1.46 4.28
CA GLU A 176 -20.00 -0.75 5.55
C GLU A 176 -19.57 -1.70 6.67
N MET A 177 -18.74 -1.22 7.59
CA MET A 177 -18.56 -1.94 8.84
C MET A 177 -19.85 -1.77 9.63
N VAL A 178 -20.70 -2.81 9.62
CA VAL A 178 -21.88 -2.86 10.48
C VAL A 178 -21.39 -3.28 11.86
N ILE A 179 -21.30 -2.32 12.78
CA ILE A 179 -21.05 -2.60 14.20
C ILE A 179 -22.42 -2.84 14.82
N GLU A 180 -22.82 -4.11 14.98
CA GLU A 180 -23.98 -4.44 15.80
C GLU A 180 -23.56 -4.48 17.26
N THR A 181 -24.03 -3.51 18.06
CA THR A 181 -23.86 -3.52 19.51
C THR A 181 -24.56 -4.74 20.09
N GLN A 182 -23.81 -5.64 20.70
CA GLN A 182 -24.37 -6.75 21.47
C GLN A 182 -24.61 -6.27 22.90
N PRO A 183 -25.86 -6.26 23.41
CA PRO A 183 -26.11 -5.86 24.79
C PRO A 183 -25.38 -6.83 25.75
N LEU A 184 -24.80 -6.29 26.82
CA LEU A 184 -24.29 -7.12 27.92
C LEU A 184 -25.47 -7.88 28.51
N ALA A 185 -25.35 -9.21 28.56
CA ALA A 185 -26.32 -10.04 29.27
C ALA A 185 -26.08 -9.85 30.77
N VAL A 186 -26.94 -9.05 31.39
CA VAL A 186 -26.96 -8.78 32.84
C VAL A 186 -28.05 -9.64 33.46
N ASN A 187 -27.67 -10.48 34.41
CA ASN A 187 -28.59 -11.31 35.18
C ASN A 187 -28.42 -11.03 36.68
N PHE A 188 -29.50 -11.22 37.44
CA PHE A 188 -29.44 -11.21 38.89
C PHE A 188 -29.24 -12.65 39.40
N ALA A 189 -28.18 -12.86 40.19
CA ALA A 189 -27.92 -14.10 40.92
C ALA A 189 -28.05 -13.82 42.42
N GLY A 190 -29.28 -13.87 42.93
CA GLY A 190 -29.56 -13.45 44.31
C GLY A 190 -29.41 -11.93 44.48
N SER A 191 -28.49 -11.50 45.35
CA SER A 191 -28.15 -10.07 45.55
C SER A 191 -27.08 -9.55 44.60
N ASP A 192 -26.48 -10.45 43.81
CA ASP A 192 -25.32 -10.12 42.97
C ASP A 192 -25.76 -9.89 41.51
N LEU A 193 -25.07 -8.94 40.85
CA LEU A 193 -25.19 -8.73 39.41
C LEU A 193 -24.14 -9.60 38.70
N GLU A 194 -24.59 -10.51 37.84
CA GLU A 194 -23.71 -11.30 36.99
C GLU A 194 -23.73 -10.78 35.55
N PHE A 195 -22.55 -10.64 34.96
CA PHE A 195 -22.36 -10.24 33.57
C PHE A 195 -21.81 -11.42 32.78
N SER A 196 -22.41 -11.71 31.63
CA SER A 196 -21.85 -12.67 30.68
C SER A 196 -21.48 -11.97 29.37
N TRP A 197 -20.24 -12.20 28.94
CA TRP A 197 -19.75 -11.72 27.65
C TRP A 197 -20.29 -12.61 26.53
N PRO A 198 -20.78 -12.04 25.42
CA PRO A 198 -21.12 -12.84 24.25
C PRO A 198 -19.89 -13.59 23.73
N ALA A 199 -20.08 -14.83 23.27
CA ALA A 199 -18.98 -15.68 22.82
C ALA A 199 -18.24 -15.17 21.56
N LYS A 200 -18.79 -14.19 20.84
CA LYS A 200 -18.23 -13.59 19.61
C LYS A 200 -18.68 -12.12 19.46
N GLY A 201 -17.85 -11.28 18.84
CA GLY A 201 -18.18 -9.89 18.48
C GLY A 201 -17.03 -8.89 18.71
N ASN A 202 -17.12 -7.71 18.09
CA ASN A 202 -16.28 -6.55 18.41
C ASN A 202 -17.06 -5.62 19.34
N PHE A 203 -16.43 -5.14 20.42
CA PHE A 203 -17.07 -4.28 21.42
C PHE A 203 -16.38 -2.93 21.48
N ALA A 204 -17.18 -1.86 21.52
CA ALA A 204 -16.73 -0.53 21.92
C ALA A 204 -17.37 -0.21 23.27
N LEU A 205 -16.57 0.15 24.26
CA LEU A 205 -17.08 0.65 25.53
C LEU A 205 -17.35 2.15 25.34
N GLU A 206 -18.61 2.52 25.15
CA GLU A 206 -19.01 3.93 25.16
C GLU A 206 -19.27 4.36 26.61
N SER A 207 -18.41 5.25 27.14
CA SER A 207 -18.74 5.94 28.38
C SER A 207 -19.82 6.97 28.09
N THR A 208 -20.96 6.87 28.78
CA THR A 208 -21.95 7.95 28.84
C THR A 208 -21.63 8.86 30.02
N ASP A 209 -21.95 10.16 29.90
CA ASP A 209 -21.81 11.10 31.00
C ASP A 209 -22.62 10.63 32.22
N ALA A 210 -22.08 10.86 33.42
CA ALA A 210 -22.70 10.44 34.67
C ALA A 210 -24.14 10.96 34.78
N LEU A 211 -25.11 10.05 34.77
CA LEU A 211 -26.51 10.38 35.03
C LEU A 211 -26.74 10.48 36.54
N GLY A 212 -26.94 11.71 37.03
CA GLY A 212 -27.37 12.01 38.40
C GLY A 212 -26.35 12.80 39.22
N GLN A 213 -26.42 14.13 39.14
CA GLN A 213 -26.22 15.02 40.29
C GLN A 213 -27.57 15.66 40.63
#